data_AF-A0A4R3KGK3-F1
#
_entry.id   AF-A0A4R3KGK3-F1
#
_cell.length_a   1.000
_cell.length_b   1.000
_cell.length_c   1.000
_cell.angle_alpha   90.00
_cell.angle_beta   90.00
_cell.angle_gamma   90.00
#
_symmetry.space_group_name_H-M   'P 1'
#
loop_
_entity.id
_entity.type
_entity.pdbx_description
1 polymer ?
#
loop_
_entity_poly.entity_id
_entity_poly.type
_entity_poly.pdbx_seq_one_letter_code
_entity_poly.pdbx_strand_id
1 'polypeptide(L)'
;MAETIWDGLVTAYNFVMDNLVIINIILSVVIIFFQRRSPQTVWTWLLALYFIPILGFLLYLLIGQDYHKNRMFKAKEIEGELKFAVRRQEETIYRKQLRLANPEMARFKDLILYNLEAGQAVLTDNNDIRIYTDGKEKFRALIKEMKQAKRYIHLQYYIIRNDELWQAIEPVLIGKAKEGIEVRVLFDSMGCRTMHNKDWERLEQAGVQVAEFFPAVMGNLQLRINYRNHRKIVVIDGHIGFVGGFNIGREYLGLDKKKFGYWRDTHLCIEGAAVTSLSVRFVLDWNYAAKENLFQEDYLFEIPDYIRGGHDPVQIISSGPDSQIKTIHDNYLRLIHSARDHVYLQTPYFIPDDSILDALKIASRSGVDVRIMIPCKPDHPFIYWATYSYIGDMVAAGAKCYVYNNGFLHAKTLSVDGMVACVGTANMDMRSFGLNFEVNAVIYSERTVQRLERAFENDMTKCTQVTRKIYDNRSLIIRVKEQFSRLFSPLL
;
A
#
# COMPACT_ATOMS: atom_id res chain seq x y z
N MET A 1 29.70 21.50 -34.44
CA MET A 1 28.46 20.87 -33.92
C MET A 1 28.51 20.75 -32.41
N ALA A 2 29.55 20.14 -31.81
CA ALA A 2 29.68 20.08 -30.35
C ALA A 2 29.88 21.44 -29.67
N GLU A 3 30.74 22.32 -30.21
CA GLU A 3 30.94 23.69 -29.70
C GLU A 3 29.66 24.54 -29.81
N THR A 4 28.93 24.40 -30.92
CA THR A 4 27.68 25.11 -31.17
C THR A 4 26.57 24.68 -30.21
N ILE A 5 26.54 23.40 -29.82
CA ILE A 5 25.66 22.88 -28.78
C ILE A 5 26.10 23.39 -27.40
N TRP A 6 27.40 23.43 -27.13
CA TRP A 6 27.96 23.93 -25.88
C TRP A 6 27.64 25.41 -25.64
N ASP A 7 27.86 26.27 -26.63
CA ASP A 7 27.54 27.70 -26.54
C ASP A 7 26.04 27.94 -26.38
N GLY A 8 25.22 27.12 -27.04
CA GLY A 8 23.77 27.10 -26.83
C GLY A 8 23.38 26.76 -25.39
N LEU A 9 24.02 25.74 -24.80
CA LEU A 9 23.79 25.34 -23.41
C LEU A 9 24.25 26.42 -22.41
N VAL A 10 25.40 27.05 -22.65
CA VAL A 10 25.92 28.15 -21.80
C VAL A 10 25.01 29.36 -21.87
N THR A 11 24.53 29.72 -23.06
CA THR A 11 23.60 30.84 -23.24
C THR A 11 22.27 30.57 -22.54
N ALA A 12 21.73 29.36 -22.66
CA ALA A 12 20.51 28.95 -21.97
C ALA A 12 20.69 28.95 -20.44
N TYR A 13 21.83 28.46 -19.95
CA TYR A 13 22.15 28.48 -18.53
C TYR A 13 22.22 29.91 -17.98
N ASN A 14 22.95 30.80 -18.64
CA ASN A 14 23.07 32.20 -18.22
C ASN A 14 21.70 32.89 -18.21
N PHE A 15 20.88 32.68 -19.25
CA PHE A 15 19.52 33.22 -19.29
C PHE A 15 18.65 32.74 -18.13
N VAL A 16 18.69 31.44 -17.79
CA VAL A 16 17.93 30.88 -16.66
C VAL A 16 18.41 31.47 -15.34
N MET A 17 19.73 31.64 -15.17
CA MET A 17 20.31 32.19 -13.95
C MET A 17 19.99 33.67 -13.77
N ASP A 18 20.09 34.46 -14.85
CA ASP A 18 19.77 35.90 -14.85
C ASP A 18 18.29 36.17 -14.56
N ASN A 19 17.40 35.24 -14.94
CA ASN A 19 15.96 35.37 -14.77
C ASN A 19 15.37 34.51 -13.64
N LEU A 20 16.21 33.88 -12.81
CA LEU A 20 15.81 32.88 -11.83
C LEU A 20 14.73 33.40 -10.85
N VAL A 21 14.85 34.65 -10.42
CA VAL A 21 13.89 35.29 -9.51
C VAL A 21 12.51 35.45 -10.16
N ILE A 22 12.47 35.91 -11.42
CA ILE A 22 11.22 36.07 -12.17
C ILE A 22 10.57 34.71 -12.42
N ILE A 23 11.38 33.70 -12.80
CA ILE A 23 10.92 32.32 -12.98
C ILE A 23 10.30 31.79 -11.68
N ASN A 24 10.96 31.99 -10.54
CA ASN A 24 10.45 31.55 -9.25
C ASN A 24 9.18 32.29 -8.81
N ILE A 25 9.04 33.58 -9.13
CA ILE A 25 7.81 34.35 -8.87
C ILE A 25 6.65 33.80 -9.70
N ILE A 26 6.85 33.62 -11.00
CA ILE A 26 5.82 33.04 -11.89
C ILE A 26 5.41 31.67 -11.38
N LEU A 27 6.38 30.83 -11.03
CA LEU A 27 6.10 29.48 -10.55
C LEU A 27 5.41 29.47 -9.19
N SER A 28 5.74 30.41 -8.30
CA SER A 28 5.05 30.63 -7.03
C SER A 28 3.58 31.00 -7.23
N VAL A 29 3.29 31.91 -8.17
CA VAL A 29 1.92 32.26 -8.58
C VAL A 29 1.20 31.04 -9.16
N VAL A 30 1.87 30.25 -10.00
CA VAL A 30 1.29 29.01 -10.55
C VAL A 30 0.94 28.02 -9.43
N ILE A 31 1.81 27.81 -8.45
CA ILE A 31 1.54 26.91 -7.32
C ILE A 31 0.36 27.41 -6.50
N ILE A 32 0.31 28.70 -6.17
CA ILE A 32 -0.74 29.28 -5.32
C ILE A 32 -2.10 29.24 -6.01
N PHE A 33 -2.17 29.62 -7.29
CA PHE A 33 -3.45 29.86 -7.96
C PHE A 33 -3.94 28.68 -8.81
N PHE A 34 -3.04 27.81 -9.29
CA PHE A 34 -3.40 26.73 -10.22
C PHE A 34 -3.30 25.34 -9.60
N GLN A 35 -2.79 25.19 -8.37
CA GLN A 35 -2.79 23.90 -7.65
C GLN A 35 -3.68 23.95 -6.40
N ARG A 36 -4.73 23.11 -6.37
CA ARG A 36 -5.51 22.84 -5.15
C ARG A 36 -4.69 21.95 -4.21
N ARG A 37 -3.80 22.56 -3.43
CA ARG A 37 -2.97 21.87 -2.43
C ARG A 37 -3.28 22.36 -1.03
N SER A 38 -2.91 21.58 -0.02
CA SER A 38 -2.96 22.08 1.35
C SER A 38 -2.06 23.31 1.47
N PRO A 39 -2.44 24.33 2.27
CA PRO A 39 -1.61 25.52 2.47
C PRO A 39 -0.18 25.19 2.88
N GLN A 40 0.01 24.12 3.65
CA GLN A 40 1.33 23.64 4.08
C GLN A 40 2.20 23.21 2.90
N THR A 41 1.67 22.46 1.93
CA THR A 41 2.42 22.05 0.73
C THR A 41 2.77 23.26 -0.14
N VAL A 42 1.85 24.23 -0.27
CA VAL A 42 2.13 25.48 -0.99
C VAL A 42 3.29 26.22 -0.33
N TRP A 43 3.22 26.47 0.98
CA TRP A 43 4.30 27.11 1.73
C TRP A 43 5.63 26.37 1.63
N THR A 44 5.62 25.04 1.68
CA THR A 44 6.83 24.21 1.53
C THR A 44 7.54 24.50 0.21
N TRP A 45 6.79 24.55 -0.89
CA TRP A 45 7.36 24.84 -2.20
C TRP A 45 7.77 26.31 -2.35
N LEU A 46 6.99 27.26 -1.83
CA LEU A 46 7.37 28.67 -1.82
C LEU A 46 8.69 28.89 -1.08
N LEU A 47 8.86 28.28 0.09
CA LEU A 47 10.10 28.37 0.87
C LEU A 47 11.27 27.69 0.16
N ALA A 48 11.05 26.51 -0.46
CA ALA A 48 12.09 25.82 -1.21
C ALA A 48 12.58 26.65 -2.42
N LEU A 49 11.64 27.26 -3.16
CA LEU A 49 11.94 28.14 -4.30
C LEU A 49 12.59 29.45 -3.86
N TYR A 50 12.31 29.93 -2.64
CA TYR A 50 12.91 31.15 -2.10
C TYR A 50 14.34 30.93 -1.58
N PHE A 51 14.53 29.94 -0.69
CA PHE A 51 15.81 29.75 0.01
C PHE A 51 16.84 28.97 -0.81
N ILE A 52 16.40 28.10 -1.73
CA ILE A 52 17.30 27.27 -2.52
C ILE A 52 16.86 27.29 -3.98
N PRO A 53 16.85 28.45 -4.65
CA PRO A 53 16.05 28.68 -5.85
C PRO A 53 16.32 27.70 -7.02
N ILE A 54 17.57 27.35 -7.28
CA ILE A 54 17.92 26.38 -8.34
C ILE A 54 17.48 24.96 -7.95
N LEU A 55 17.86 24.50 -6.75
CA LEU A 55 17.54 23.15 -6.29
C LEU A 55 16.04 22.98 -6.01
N GLY A 56 15.40 23.98 -5.41
CA GLY A 56 13.97 24.05 -5.14
C GLY A 56 13.15 24.00 -6.42
N PHE A 57 13.61 24.68 -7.49
CA PHE A 57 13.00 24.56 -8.81
C PHE A 57 13.11 23.13 -9.36
N LEU A 58 14.32 22.53 -9.32
CA LEU A 58 14.52 21.14 -9.76
C LEU A 58 13.68 20.15 -8.94
N LEU A 59 13.67 20.29 -7.61
CA LEU A 59 12.86 19.48 -6.70
C LEU A 59 11.37 19.64 -6.99
N TYR A 60 10.91 20.86 -7.29
CA TYR A 60 9.52 21.11 -7.65
C TYR A 60 9.14 20.43 -8.98
N LEU A 61 10.02 20.46 -9.98
CA LEU A 61 9.76 19.75 -11.23
C LEU A 61 9.70 18.23 -11.05
N LEU A 62 10.55 17.66 -10.18
CA LEU A 62 10.64 16.22 -9.96
C LEU A 62 9.59 15.65 -9.00
N ILE A 63 9.24 16.41 -7.96
CA ILE A 63 8.44 15.96 -6.80
C ILE A 63 7.21 16.88 -6.60
N GLY A 64 7.28 18.11 -7.06
CA GLY A 64 6.23 19.10 -6.86
C GLY A 64 5.10 19.06 -7.89
N GLN A 65 5.15 18.26 -8.96
CA GLN A 65 4.08 18.19 -9.96
C GLN A 65 3.03 17.12 -9.61
N ASP A 66 1.75 17.48 -9.68
CA ASP A 66 0.61 16.55 -9.56
C ASP A 66 0.17 16.15 -10.98
N TYR A 67 0.68 15.04 -11.50
CA TYR A 67 0.37 14.62 -12.87
C TYR A 67 -1.08 14.08 -12.93
N HIS A 68 -1.87 14.59 -13.89
CA HIS A 68 -3.31 14.36 -14.06
C HIS A 68 -3.87 13.01 -13.55
N LYS A 69 -4.41 13.06 -12.33
CA LYS A 69 -5.07 11.99 -11.57
C LYS A 69 -6.25 11.31 -12.27
N ASN A 70 -7.03 12.07 -13.05
CA ASN A 70 -8.38 11.65 -13.46
C ASN A 70 -8.45 10.77 -14.75
N ARG A 71 -7.33 10.33 -15.33
CA ARG A 71 -7.33 9.59 -16.61
C ARG A 71 -6.57 8.27 -16.62
N MET A 72 -5.95 7.83 -15.52
CA MET A 72 -5.08 6.65 -15.53
C MET A 72 -5.82 5.31 -15.63
N PHE A 73 -7.05 5.16 -15.10
CA PHE A 73 -7.74 3.86 -15.01
C PHE A 73 -9.20 3.88 -15.46
N LYS A 74 -9.53 4.64 -16.51
CA LYS A 74 -10.90 4.63 -17.07
C LYS A 74 -11.16 3.35 -17.87
N ALA A 75 -11.53 2.27 -17.19
CA ALA A 75 -12.10 1.08 -17.82
C ALA A 75 -13.61 1.28 -18.01
N LYS A 76 -14.00 1.94 -19.11
CA LYS A 76 -15.43 2.15 -19.44
C LYS A 76 -16.23 0.85 -19.55
N GLU A 77 -15.56 -0.26 -19.85
CA GLU A 77 -16.17 -1.56 -20.15
C GLU A 77 -16.77 -2.23 -18.90
N ILE A 78 -16.01 -2.34 -17.80
CA ILE A 78 -16.51 -2.92 -16.53
C ILE A 78 -17.21 -1.89 -15.64
N GLU A 79 -17.09 -0.60 -15.93
CA GLU A 79 -17.78 0.45 -15.17
C GLU A 79 -19.30 0.20 -15.10
N GLY A 80 -19.91 -0.34 -16.15
CA GLY A 80 -21.32 -0.71 -16.17
C GLY A 80 -21.66 -1.89 -15.25
N GLU A 81 -20.93 -2.99 -15.34
CA GLU A 81 -21.15 -4.20 -14.54
C GLU A 81 -20.83 -4.00 -13.06
N LEU A 82 -19.72 -3.30 -12.76
CA LEU A 82 -19.35 -2.94 -11.40
C LEU A 82 -20.41 -2.03 -10.78
N LYS A 83 -20.89 -1.01 -11.51
CA LYS A 83 -22.01 -0.18 -11.04
C LYS A 83 -23.30 -0.99 -10.85
N PHE A 84 -23.57 -1.96 -11.71
CA PHE A 84 -24.73 -2.84 -11.56
C PHE A 84 -24.62 -3.71 -10.30
N ALA A 85 -23.46 -4.34 -10.07
CA ALA A 85 -23.19 -5.15 -8.89
C ALA A 85 -23.29 -4.32 -7.59
N VAL A 86 -22.70 -3.12 -7.60
CA VAL A 86 -22.76 -2.14 -6.50
C VAL A 86 -24.20 -1.77 -6.20
N ARG A 87 -24.98 -1.34 -7.20
CA ARG A 87 -26.40 -0.98 -7.05
C ARG A 87 -27.26 -2.14 -6.53
N ARG A 88 -27.06 -3.36 -7.03
CA ARG A 88 -27.80 -4.54 -6.57
C ARG A 88 -27.51 -4.85 -5.10
N GLN A 89 -26.26 -4.69 -4.69
CA GLN A 89 -25.85 -4.93 -3.32
C GLN A 89 -26.34 -3.81 -2.39
N GLU A 90 -26.28 -2.54 -2.80
CA GLU A 90 -26.92 -1.43 -2.10
C GLU A 90 -28.38 -1.73 -1.79
N GLU A 91 -29.16 -2.10 -2.82
CA GLU A 91 -30.57 -2.43 -2.64
C GLU A 91 -30.78 -3.55 -1.62
N THR A 92 -29.92 -4.57 -1.62
CA THR A 92 -29.95 -5.68 -0.66
C THR A 92 -29.65 -5.21 0.76
N ILE A 93 -28.65 -4.35 0.94
CA ILE A 93 -28.24 -3.80 2.25
C ILE A 93 -29.28 -2.81 2.78
N TYR A 94 -29.85 -1.94 1.94
CA TYR A 94 -30.88 -0.97 2.29
C TYR A 94 -32.21 -1.66 2.62
N ARG A 95 -32.59 -2.72 1.89
CA ARG A 95 -33.77 -3.56 2.21
C ARG A 95 -33.59 -4.44 3.45
N LYS A 96 -32.50 -4.25 4.22
CA LYS A 96 -32.16 -4.99 5.46
C LYS A 96 -32.08 -6.51 5.26
N GLN A 97 -31.75 -6.98 4.06
CA GLN A 97 -31.51 -8.40 3.81
C GLN A 97 -30.07 -8.83 4.16
N LEU A 98 -29.16 -7.87 4.38
CA LEU A 98 -27.84 -8.15 4.91
C LEU A 98 -27.96 -8.68 6.36
N ARG A 99 -27.89 -10.00 6.51
CA ARG A 99 -27.85 -10.67 7.82
C ARG A 99 -26.39 -10.89 8.20
N LEU A 100 -25.84 -9.98 8.99
CA LEU A 100 -24.56 -10.21 9.66
C LEU A 100 -24.78 -11.21 10.80
N ALA A 101 -23.89 -12.20 10.93
CA ALA A 101 -24.05 -13.29 11.89
C ALA A 101 -24.06 -12.79 13.35
N ASN A 102 -23.30 -11.74 13.65
CA ASN A 102 -23.21 -11.13 14.98
C ASN A 102 -24.00 -9.80 15.02
N PRO A 103 -24.96 -9.61 15.94
CA PRO A 103 -25.67 -8.34 16.10
C PRO A 103 -24.78 -7.13 16.34
N GLU A 104 -23.65 -7.29 17.06
CA GLU A 104 -22.69 -6.20 17.30
C GLU A 104 -21.98 -5.75 16.01
N MET A 105 -21.93 -6.60 14.97
CA MET A 105 -21.40 -6.21 13.65
C MET A 105 -22.28 -5.18 12.94
N ALA A 106 -23.54 -5.03 13.35
CA ALA A 106 -24.47 -4.07 12.73
C ALA A 106 -23.94 -2.62 12.80
N ARG A 107 -23.11 -2.29 13.79
CA ARG A 107 -22.49 -0.95 13.89
C ARG A 107 -21.48 -0.66 12.77
N PHE A 108 -20.94 -1.69 12.11
CA PHE A 108 -20.04 -1.53 10.96
C PHE A 108 -20.79 -1.52 9.63
N LYS A 109 -22.13 -1.52 9.63
CA LYS A 109 -22.94 -1.44 8.41
C LYS A 109 -22.61 -0.20 7.58
N ASP A 110 -22.42 0.94 8.24
CA ASP A 110 -22.08 2.20 7.56
C ASP A 110 -20.69 2.14 6.92
N LEU A 111 -19.76 1.36 7.48
CA LEU A 111 -18.46 1.10 6.87
C LEU A 111 -18.59 0.22 5.62
N ILE A 112 -19.42 -0.84 5.70
CA ILE A 112 -19.69 -1.72 4.55
C ILE A 112 -20.28 -0.90 3.40
N LEU A 113 -21.30 -0.09 3.68
CA LEU A 113 -21.92 0.80 2.72
C LEU A 113 -20.94 1.84 2.19
N TYR A 114 -20.11 2.43 3.05
CA TYR A 114 -19.09 3.38 2.60
C TYR A 114 -18.12 2.76 1.59
N ASN A 115 -17.57 1.58 1.91
CA ASN A 115 -16.64 0.89 1.03
C ASN A 115 -17.30 0.49 -0.30
N LEU A 116 -18.60 0.13 -0.26
CA LEU A 116 -19.38 -0.19 -1.44
C LEU A 116 -19.58 1.05 -2.33
N GLU A 117 -20.07 2.14 -1.76
CA GLU A 117 -20.41 3.38 -2.47
C GLU A 117 -19.18 4.12 -2.98
N ALA A 118 -18.25 4.40 -2.07
CA ALA A 118 -17.11 5.25 -2.32
C ALA A 118 -15.94 4.48 -2.96
N GLY A 119 -15.81 3.20 -2.61
CA GLY A 119 -14.73 2.33 -3.06
C GLY A 119 -15.11 1.34 -4.16
N GLN A 120 -16.40 1.23 -4.53
CA GLN A 120 -16.91 0.17 -5.40
C GLN A 120 -16.53 -1.23 -4.91
N ALA A 121 -16.31 -1.38 -3.61
CA ALA A 121 -15.84 -2.61 -3.00
C ALA A 121 -17.03 -3.47 -2.58
N VAL A 122 -17.38 -4.43 -3.42
CA VAL A 122 -18.48 -5.37 -3.16
C VAL A 122 -18.15 -6.24 -1.94
N LEU A 123 -19.12 -6.37 -1.02
CA LEU A 123 -19.05 -7.32 0.09
C LEU A 123 -19.30 -8.73 -0.44
N THR A 124 -18.37 -9.63 -0.15
CA THR A 124 -18.48 -11.06 -0.43
C THR A 124 -18.53 -11.81 0.89
N ASP A 125 -19.19 -12.96 0.97
CA ASP A 125 -19.45 -13.68 2.22
C ASP A 125 -19.06 -15.17 2.17
N ASN A 126 -18.41 -15.61 1.11
CA ASN A 126 -18.02 -16.99 0.85
C ASN A 126 -16.50 -17.17 0.78
N ASN A 127 -15.75 -16.57 1.72
CA ASN A 127 -14.29 -16.57 1.71
C ASN A 127 -13.69 -17.44 2.80
N ASP A 128 -12.70 -18.27 2.45
CA ASP A 128 -11.76 -18.90 3.39
C ASP A 128 -10.48 -18.06 3.48
N ILE A 129 -10.05 -17.74 4.70
CA ILE A 129 -8.89 -16.87 4.93
C ILE A 129 -7.80 -17.61 5.72
N ARG A 130 -6.65 -17.78 5.08
CA ARG A 130 -5.42 -18.23 5.72
C ARG A 130 -4.48 -17.05 5.95
N ILE A 131 -4.04 -16.90 7.19
CA ILE A 131 -3.15 -15.83 7.63
C ILE A 131 -1.73 -16.39 7.69
N TYR A 132 -0.78 -15.68 7.07
CA TYR A 132 0.64 -15.94 7.20
C TYR A 132 1.33 -14.76 7.88
N THR A 133 2.07 -15.07 8.93
CA THR A 133 2.88 -14.12 9.70
C THR A 133 4.38 -14.28 9.45
N ASP A 134 4.77 -15.35 8.76
CA ASP A 134 6.14 -15.73 8.43
C ASP A 134 6.33 -15.83 6.91
N GLY A 135 7.42 -15.24 6.40
CA GLY A 135 7.68 -15.21 4.97
C GLY A 135 7.97 -16.58 4.36
N LYS A 136 8.66 -17.48 5.07
CA LYS A 136 8.95 -18.83 4.55
C LYS A 136 7.66 -19.64 4.39
N GLU A 137 6.77 -19.55 5.36
CA GLU A 137 5.46 -20.20 5.27
C GLU A 137 4.62 -19.61 4.14
N LYS A 138 4.54 -18.28 4.05
CA LYS A 138 3.82 -17.56 2.99
C LYS A 138 4.31 -17.97 1.60
N PHE A 139 5.62 -17.93 1.36
CA PHE A 139 6.17 -18.21 0.03
C PHE A 139 6.12 -19.70 -0.31
N ARG A 140 6.25 -20.59 0.67
CA ARG A 140 5.99 -22.03 0.47
C ARG A 140 4.55 -22.28 0.03
N ALA A 141 3.58 -21.63 0.68
CA ALA A 141 2.17 -21.72 0.30
C ALA A 141 1.94 -21.17 -1.11
N LEU A 142 2.43 -19.97 -1.41
CA LEU A 142 2.31 -19.36 -2.73
C LEU A 142 2.88 -20.26 -3.84
N ILE A 143 4.09 -20.80 -3.67
CA ILE A 143 4.71 -21.73 -4.63
C ILE A 143 3.87 -23.00 -4.80
N LYS A 144 3.28 -23.52 -3.71
CA LYS A 144 2.41 -24.70 -3.77
C LYS A 144 1.16 -24.41 -4.61
N GLU A 145 0.49 -23.30 -4.39
CA GLU A 145 -0.71 -22.91 -5.15
C GLU A 145 -0.35 -22.65 -6.63
N MET A 146 0.75 -21.95 -6.92
CA MET A 146 1.20 -21.70 -8.31
C MET A 146 1.49 -23.01 -9.06
N LYS A 147 2.04 -24.03 -8.40
CA LYS A 147 2.26 -25.35 -9.02
C LYS A 147 0.96 -26.07 -9.37
N GLN A 148 -0.14 -25.74 -8.71
CA GLN A 148 -1.45 -26.35 -8.94
C GLN A 148 -2.26 -25.62 -10.02
N ALA A 149 -1.84 -24.42 -10.42
CA ALA A 149 -2.52 -23.59 -11.41
C ALA A 149 -2.82 -24.33 -12.73
N LYS A 150 -4.00 -24.06 -13.29
CA LYS A 150 -4.60 -24.74 -14.44
C LYS A 150 -5.03 -23.82 -15.58
N ARG A 151 -5.20 -22.52 -15.34
CA ARG A 151 -5.63 -21.54 -16.34
C ARG A 151 -4.64 -20.38 -16.41
N TYR A 152 -4.41 -19.71 -15.29
CA TYR A 152 -3.52 -18.54 -15.26
C TYR A 152 -2.92 -18.24 -13.87
N ILE A 153 -1.79 -17.53 -13.89
CA ILE A 153 -1.13 -16.95 -12.72
C ILE A 153 -0.85 -15.48 -13.00
N HIS A 154 -1.46 -14.60 -12.21
CA HIS A 154 -1.22 -13.16 -12.26
C HIS A 154 -0.48 -12.73 -11.00
N LEU A 155 0.74 -12.19 -11.17
CA LEU A 155 1.66 -11.87 -10.10
C LEU A 155 2.01 -10.38 -10.14
N GLN A 156 1.73 -9.65 -9.07
CA GLN A 156 2.03 -8.23 -8.94
C GLN A 156 2.77 -7.95 -7.65
N TYR A 157 3.94 -7.29 -7.75
CA TYR A 157 4.73 -6.89 -6.58
C TYR A 157 5.43 -5.54 -6.81
N TYR A 158 5.57 -4.78 -5.72
CA TYR A 158 6.40 -3.57 -5.72
C TYR A 158 7.89 -3.89 -5.87
N ILE A 159 8.42 -4.81 -5.04
CA ILE A 159 9.81 -5.25 -5.07
C ILE A 159 9.88 -6.70 -5.52
N ILE A 160 10.69 -6.93 -6.55
CA ILE A 160 11.18 -8.25 -6.98
C ILE A 160 12.70 -8.13 -7.07
N ARG A 161 13.40 -9.04 -6.40
CA ARG A 161 14.86 -9.11 -6.40
C ARG A 161 15.32 -10.43 -6.97
N ASN A 162 16.34 -10.41 -7.81
CA ASN A 162 16.98 -11.61 -8.33
C ASN A 162 17.87 -12.25 -7.26
N ASP A 163 17.24 -12.91 -6.28
CA ASP A 163 17.89 -13.59 -5.17
C ASP A 163 17.32 -14.99 -4.92
N GLU A 164 17.70 -15.62 -3.81
CA GLU A 164 17.36 -17.01 -3.51
C GLU A 164 15.84 -17.29 -3.51
N LEU A 165 15.02 -16.28 -3.17
CA LEU A 165 13.56 -16.44 -3.20
C LEU A 165 13.04 -16.40 -4.64
N TRP A 166 13.52 -15.46 -5.45
CA TRP A 166 13.15 -15.39 -6.86
C TRP A 166 13.59 -16.64 -7.63
N GLN A 167 14.80 -17.14 -7.35
CA GLN A 167 15.32 -18.38 -7.93
C GLN A 167 14.46 -19.62 -7.62
N ALA A 168 13.64 -19.58 -6.57
CA ALA A 168 12.66 -20.63 -6.27
C ALA A 168 11.30 -20.42 -6.97
N ILE A 169 10.94 -19.15 -7.25
CA ILE A 169 9.66 -18.77 -7.89
C ILE A 169 9.75 -18.86 -9.41
N GLU A 170 10.81 -18.31 -10.00
CA GLU A 170 11.00 -18.20 -11.44
C GLU A 170 10.87 -19.54 -12.20
N PRO A 171 11.48 -20.66 -11.75
CA PRO A 171 11.31 -21.94 -12.43
C PRO A 171 9.86 -22.43 -12.44
N VAL A 172 9.06 -22.07 -11.45
CA VAL A 172 7.63 -22.44 -11.40
C VAL A 172 6.85 -21.64 -12.43
N LEU A 173 7.10 -20.33 -12.54
CA LEU A 173 6.47 -19.47 -13.54
C LEU A 173 6.81 -19.94 -14.96
N ILE A 174 8.09 -20.18 -15.23
CA ILE A 174 8.58 -20.70 -16.53
C ILE A 174 7.98 -22.08 -16.83
N GLY A 175 7.95 -22.98 -15.83
CA GLY A 175 7.36 -24.31 -15.99
C GLY A 175 5.88 -24.23 -16.37
N LYS A 176 5.13 -23.35 -15.70
CA LYS A 176 3.71 -23.14 -15.98
C LYS A 176 3.45 -22.53 -17.35
N ALA A 177 4.22 -21.52 -17.74
CA ALA A 177 4.13 -20.96 -19.09
C ALA A 177 4.38 -22.03 -20.17
N LYS A 178 5.37 -22.92 -19.97
CA LYS A 178 5.64 -24.05 -20.88
C LYS A 178 4.56 -25.13 -20.88
N GLU A 179 3.81 -25.28 -19.80
CA GLU A 179 2.61 -26.12 -19.73
C GLU A 179 1.41 -25.49 -20.47
N GLY A 180 1.55 -24.28 -21.02
CA GLY A 180 0.48 -23.53 -21.68
C GLY A 180 -0.40 -22.73 -20.72
N ILE A 181 -0.03 -22.65 -19.44
CA ILE A 181 -0.73 -21.80 -18.45
C ILE A 181 -0.31 -20.36 -18.69
N GLU A 182 -1.29 -19.45 -18.71
CA GLU A 182 -0.99 -18.04 -18.90
C GLU A 182 -0.34 -17.45 -17.65
N VAL A 183 0.82 -16.80 -17.79
CA VAL A 183 1.52 -16.19 -16.64
C VAL A 183 1.79 -14.73 -16.93
N ARG A 184 1.33 -13.85 -16.04
CA ARG A 184 1.54 -12.39 -16.10
C ARG A 184 2.29 -11.90 -14.87
N VAL A 185 3.39 -11.18 -15.07
CA VAL A 185 4.18 -10.56 -14.02
C VAL A 185 4.17 -9.04 -14.19
N LEU A 186 3.56 -8.34 -13.23
CA LEU A 186 3.51 -6.90 -13.15
C LEU A 186 4.41 -6.40 -12.02
N PHE A 187 5.27 -5.42 -12.30
CA PHE A 187 6.19 -4.91 -11.30
C PHE A 187 6.35 -3.39 -11.35
N ASP A 188 6.73 -2.78 -10.22
CA ASP A 188 7.09 -1.36 -10.18
C ASP A 188 8.59 -1.17 -10.48
N SER A 189 8.88 -0.26 -11.41
CA SER A 189 10.23 0.04 -11.89
C SER A 189 11.21 0.48 -10.79
N MET A 190 10.74 1.18 -9.75
CA MET A 190 11.60 1.65 -8.65
C MET A 190 11.96 0.52 -7.69
N GLY A 191 10.98 -0.33 -7.34
CA GLY A 191 11.21 -1.42 -6.42
C GLY A 191 12.03 -2.55 -7.02
N CYS A 192 12.02 -2.70 -8.36
CA CYS A 192 12.69 -3.78 -9.08
C CYS A 192 14.00 -3.38 -9.77
N ARG A 193 14.65 -2.29 -9.35
CA ARG A 193 15.93 -1.80 -9.91
C ARG A 193 17.08 -2.81 -9.90
N THR A 194 16.98 -3.87 -9.10
CA THR A 194 17.97 -4.96 -9.04
C THR A 194 17.74 -6.05 -10.09
N MET A 195 16.59 -6.06 -10.75
CA MET A 195 16.29 -6.93 -11.89
C MET A 195 16.84 -6.27 -13.15
N HIS A 196 17.61 -7.00 -13.93
CA HIS A 196 18.16 -6.50 -15.20
C HIS A 196 17.25 -6.89 -16.37
N ASN A 197 17.34 -6.18 -17.50
CA ASN A 197 16.53 -6.49 -18.70
C ASN A 197 16.64 -7.95 -19.13
N LYS A 198 17.84 -8.54 -19.08
CA LYS A 198 18.07 -9.97 -19.36
C LYS A 198 17.25 -10.92 -18.47
N ASP A 199 16.92 -10.51 -17.24
CA ASP A 199 16.14 -11.32 -16.31
C ASP A 199 14.68 -11.37 -16.76
N TRP A 200 14.14 -10.25 -17.24
CA TRP A 200 12.80 -10.14 -17.82
C TRP A 200 12.70 -10.80 -19.20
N GLU A 201 13.66 -10.55 -20.09
CA GLU A 201 13.73 -11.16 -21.43
C GLU A 201 13.73 -12.69 -21.34
N ARG A 202 14.39 -13.25 -20.32
CA ARG A 202 14.40 -14.71 -20.07
C ARG A 202 13.03 -15.26 -19.70
N LEU A 203 12.21 -14.49 -18.96
CA LEU A 203 10.83 -14.85 -18.67
C LEU A 203 9.96 -14.77 -19.94
N GLU A 204 10.10 -13.69 -20.70
CA GLU A 204 9.36 -13.47 -21.95
C GLU A 204 9.64 -14.55 -23.00
N GLN A 205 10.91 -14.93 -23.17
CA GLN A 205 11.32 -16.04 -24.04
C GLN A 205 10.74 -17.39 -23.61
N ALA A 206 10.38 -17.54 -22.33
CA ALA A 206 9.72 -18.74 -21.81
C ALA A 206 8.18 -18.68 -21.90
N GLY A 207 7.61 -17.61 -22.46
CA GLY A 207 6.16 -17.42 -22.61
C GLY A 207 5.49 -16.69 -21.45
N VAL A 208 6.24 -16.17 -20.47
CA VAL A 208 5.70 -15.35 -19.38
C VAL A 208 5.53 -13.92 -19.88
N GLN A 209 4.33 -13.36 -19.73
CA GLN A 209 4.07 -11.96 -20.07
C GLN A 209 4.56 -11.07 -18.93
N VAL A 210 5.29 -10.00 -19.25
CA VAL A 210 5.86 -9.08 -18.27
C VAL A 210 5.43 -7.65 -18.58
N ALA A 211 5.04 -6.89 -17.57
CA ALA A 211 4.68 -5.48 -17.71
C ALA A 211 5.33 -4.62 -16.62
N GLU A 212 5.85 -3.46 -17.00
CA GLU A 212 6.48 -2.49 -16.11
C GLU A 212 5.51 -1.34 -15.79
N PHE A 213 5.27 -1.12 -14.50
CA PHE A 213 4.47 -0.01 -14.02
C PHE A 213 5.34 1.24 -13.82
N PHE A 214 4.92 2.36 -14.43
CA PHE A 214 5.67 3.63 -14.52
C PHE A 214 7.13 3.47 -15.01
N PRO A 215 7.33 3.12 -16.29
CA PRO A 215 8.67 3.04 -16.87
C PRO A 215 9.40 4.38 -16.81
N ALA A 216 10.73 4.33 -16.74
CA ALA A 216 11.56 5.54 -16.86
C ALA A 216 11.39 6.15 -18.26
N VAL A 217 10.93 7.40 -18.35
CA VAL A 217 10.60 8.04 -19.63
C VAL A 217 11.86 8.38 -20.44
N MET A 218 13.03 8.47 -19.80
CA MET A 218 14.29 8.82 -20.47
C MET A 218 15.49 8.10 -19.83
N GLY A 219 15.62 6.79 -20.10
CA GLY A 219 16.71 5.93 -19.63
C GLY A 219 16.66 5.67 -18.12
N ASN A 220 17.00 6.69 -17.31
CA ASN A 220 17.01 6.67 -15.84
C ASN A 220 16.22 7.84 -15.20
N LEU A 221 15.80 8.85 -15.98
CA LEU A 221 15.12 10.02 -15.42
C LEU A 221 13.64 9.73 -15.20
N GLN A 222 13.26 9.61 -13.93
CA GLN A 222 11.90 9.25 -13.54
C GLN A 222 11.14 10.51 -13.11
N LEU A 223 10.39 11.12 -14.03
CA LEU A 223 9.61 12.34 -13.75
C LEU A 223 8.42 12.10 -12.80
N ARG A 224 8.08 10.84 -12.49
CA ARG A 224 6.94 10.43 -11.64
C ARG A 224 7.38 9.72 -10.36
N ILE A 225 8.40 10.22 -9.66
CA ILE A 225 8.94 9.58 -8.44
C ILE A 225 7.87 9.37 -7.34
N ASN A 226 6.84 10.22 -7.33
CA ASN A 226 5.84 10.25 -6.27
C ASN A 226 4.83 9.12 -6.28
N TYR A 227 4.48 8.58 -7.44
CA TYR A 227 3.44 7.56 -7.53
C TYR A 227 4.08 6.20 -7.73
N ARG A 228 3.75 5.25 -6.86
CA ARG A 228 4.33 3.91 -6.89
C ARG A 228 3.25 2.86 -6.75
N ASN A 229 3.40 1.78 -7.52
CA ASN A 229 2.55 0.63 -7.35
C ASN A 229 3.04 -0.20 -6.16
N HIS A 230 2.40 0.01 -5.02
CA HIS A 230 2.77 -0.64 -3.77
C HIS A 230 1.90 -1.86 -3.47
N ARG A 231 1.07 -2.30 -4.43
CA ARG A 231 0.24 -3.49 -4.29
C ARG A 231 1.10 -4.75 -4.39
N LYS A 232 0.72 -5.77 -3.63
CA LYS A 232 1.26 -7.13 -3.72
C LYS A 232 0.07 -8.06 -3.87
N ILE A 233 -0.28 -8.37 -5.10
CA ILE A 233 -1.45 -9.18 -5.46
C ILE A 233 -0.95 -10.41 -6.19
N VAL A 234 -1.46 -11.58 -5.82
CA VAL A 234 -1.38 -12.76 -6.68
C VAL A 234 -2.77 -13.32 -6.89
N VAL A 235 -3.14 -13.61 -8.13
CA VAL A 235 -4.37 -14.32 -8.47
C VAL A 235 -4.01 -15.58 -9.23
N ILE A 236 -4.57 -16.72 -8.82
CA ILE A 236 -4.37 -18.01 -9.46
C ILE A 236 -5.75 -18.58 -9.80
N ASP A 237 -5.98 -18.79 -11.11
CA ASP A 237 -7.21 -19.36 -11.67
C ASP A 237 -8.51 -18.73 -11.11
N GLY A 238 -8.49 -17.44 -10.77
CA GLY A 238 -9.64 -16.67 -10.29
C GLY A 238 -10.16 -17.03 -8.89
N HIS A 239 -9.73 -18.14 -8.29
CA HIS A 239 -10.24 -18.63 -7.01
C HIS A 239 -9.27 -18.47 -5.84
N ILE A 240 -7.95 -18.45 -6.07
CA ILE A 240 -6.95 -18.19 -5.02
C ILE A 240 -6.35 -16.79 -5.18
N GLY A 241 -6.43 -15.98 -4.13
CA GLY A 241 -5.83 -14.67 -4.03
C GLY A 241 -4.80 -14.57 -2.92
N PHE A 242 -3.70 -13.85 -3.13
CA PHE A 242 -2.77 -13.42 -2.08
C PHE A 242 -2.71 -11.89 -2.01
N VAL A 243 -2.76 -11.35 -0.79
CA VAL A 243 -2.65 -9.91 -0.53
C VAL A 243 -2.03 -9.64 0.84
N GLY A 244 -1.13 -8.67 0.95
CA GLY A 244 -0.48 -8.29 2.23
C GLY A 244 0.91 -7.67 2.05
N GLY A 245 1.72 -7.62 3.11
CA GLY A 245 2.92 -6.77 3.12
C GLY A 245 4.22 -7.34 2.50
N PHE A 246 4.40 -8.67 2.49
CA PHE A 246 5.64 -9.28 1.96
C PHE A 246 5.90 -8.96 0.47
N ASN A 247 7.10 -8.48 0.14
CA ASN A 247 7.61 -8.46 -1.24
C ASN A 247 8.51 -9.68 -1.54
N ILE A 248 9.00 -9.79 -2.78
CA ILE A 248 9.93 -10.84 -3.18
C ILE A 248 11.37 -10.35 -2.96
N GLY A 249 12.00 -10.90 -1.93
CA GLY A 249 13.42 -10.75 -1.65
C GLY A 249 13.88 -11.53 -0.42
N ARG A 250 15.18 -11.72 -0.27
CA ARG A 250 15.82 -12.50 0.80
C ARG A 250 15.54 -11.95 2.20
N GLU A 251 15.36 -10.64 2.35
CA GLU A 251 15.02 -10.02 3.62
C GLU A 251 13.68 -10.55 4.17
N TYR A 252 12.70 -10.80 3.29
CA TYR A 252 11.38 -11.30 3.64
C TYR A 252 11.40 -12.77 4.10
N LEU A 253 12.49 -13.49 3.83
CA LEU A 253 12.76 -14.83 4.38
C LEU A 253 13.57 -14.80 5.69
N GLY A 254 13.90 -13.60 6.19
CA GLY A 254 14.77 -13.40 7.34
C GLY A 254 16.24 -13.73 7.07
N LEU A 255 16.67 -13.70 5.80
CA LEU A 255 18.05 -14.02 5.41
C LEU A 255 18.99 -12.81 5.46
N ASP A 256 18.47 -11.59 5.60
CA ASP A 256 19.27 -10.40 5.89
C ASP A 256 19.53 -10.28 7.40
N LYS A 257 20.41 -11.16 7.90
CA LYS A 257 20.72 -11.24 9.35
C LYS A 257 21.41 -10.00 9.91
N LYS A 258 22.11 -9.22 9.07
CA LYS A 258 22.91 -8.09 9.51
C LYS A 258 22.08 -6.83 9.69
N LYS A 259 21.19 -6.53 8.75
CA LYS A 259 20.40 -5.29 8.77
C LYS A 259 19.07 -5.49 9.50
N PHE A 260 18.25 -6.39 9.01
CA PHE A 260 16.86 -6.51 9.46
C PHE A 260 16.65 -7.63 10.47
N GLY A 261 17.29 -8.78 10.26
CA GLY A 261 17.05 -9.99 11.04
C GLY A 261 15.76 -10.67 10.58
N TYR A 262 14.95 -11.14 11.53
CA TYR A 262 13.64 -11.71 11.22
C TYR A 262 12.69 -10.62 10.66
N TRP A 263 12.02 -10.92 9.55
CA TRP A 263 11.08 -10.01 8.92
C TRP A 263 9.66 -10.43 9.26
N ARG A 264 9.02 -9.68 10.15
CA ARG A 264 7.66 -9.96 10.62
C ARG A 264 6.66 -9.14 9.81
N ASP A 265 5.86 -9.80 8.99
CA ASP A 265 4.84 -9.16 8.15
C ASP A 265 3.60 -10.05 8.08
N THR A 266 2.45 -9.50 7.67
CA THR A 266 1.16 -10.21 7.62
C THR A 266 0.67 -10.27 6.17
N HIS A 267 0.24 -11.45 5.74
CA HIS A 267 -0.26 -11.70 4.39
C HIS A 267 -1.38 -12.71 4.41
N LEU A 268 -2.39 -12.48 3.59
CA LEU A 268 -3.57 -13.31 3.48
C LEU A 268 -3.48 -14.17 2.21
N CYS A 269 -3.91 -15.41 2.33
CA CYS A 269 -4.36 -16.22 1.20
C CYS A 269 -5.86 -16.40 1.33
N ILE A 270 -6.59 -15.97 0.32
CA ILE A 270 -8.04 -15.98 0.28
C ILE A 270 -8.47 -16.96 -0.81
N GLU A 271 -9.43 -17.83 -0.50
CA GLU A 271 -10.19 -18.57 -1.49
C GLU A 271 -11.67 -18.20 -1.38
N GLY A 272 -12.25 -17.61 -2.42
CA GLY A 272 -13.62 -17.10 -2.38
C GLY A 272 -13.87 -15.96 -3.36
N ALA A 273 -15.08 -15.40 -3.34
CA ALA A 273 -15.47 -14.35 -4.30
C ALA A 273 -14.70 -13.03 -4.13
N ALA A 274 -14.07 -12.78 -2.98
CA ALA A 274 -13.20 -11.61 -2.81
C ALA A 274 -12.00 -11.62 -3.78
N VAL A 275 -11.61 -12.79 -4.30
CA VAL A 275 -10.52 -12.92 -5.28
C VAL A 275 -10.88 -12.23 -6.59
N THR A 276 -12.16 -12.20 -6.99
CA THR A 276 -12.61 -11.45 -8.17
C THR A 276 -12.27 -9.96 -8.07
N SER A 277 -12.42 -9.35 -6.89
CA SER A 277 -12.04 -7.95 -6.68
C SER A 277 -10.52 -7.74 -6.77
N LEU A 278 -9.72 -8.71 -6.34
CA LEU A 278 -8.26 -8.69 -6.56
C LEU A 278 -7.92 -8.82 -8.05
N SER A 279 -8.61 -9.70 -8.78
CA SER A 279 -8.46 -9.86 -10.25
C SER A 279 -8.77 -8.57 -10.98
N VAL A 280 -9.89 -7.91 -10.66
CA VAL A 280 -10.25 -6.61 -11.25
C VAL A 280 -9.15 -5.57 -11.00
N ARG A 281 -8.61 -5.50 -9.77
CA ARG A 281 -7.55 -4.53 -9.47
C ARG A 281 -6.25 -4.84 -10.21
N PHE A 282 -5.88 -6.12 -10.33
CA PHE A 282 -4.73 -6.55 -11.13
C PHE A 282 -4.92 -6.16 -12.60
N VAL A 283 -6.06 -6.49 -13.20
CA VAL A 283 -6.37 -6.19 -14.60
C VAL A 283 -6.34 -4.68 -14.88
N LEU A 284 -6.86 -3.85 -13.98
CA LEU A 284 -6.74 -2.39 -14.11
C LEU A 284 -5.28 -1.95 -14.19
N ASP A 285 -4.43 -2.48 -13.30
CA ASP A 285 -3.01 -2.14 -13.26
C ASP A 285 -2.26 -2.69 -14.49
N TRP A 286 -2.61 -3.88 -14.95
CA TRP A 286 -2.06 -4.51 -16.15
C TRP A 286 -2.41 -3.73 -17.41
N ASN A 287 -3.69 -3.43 -17.63
CA ASN A 287 -4.14 -2.67 -18.81
C ASN A 287 -3.46 -1.31 -18.89
N TYR A 288 -3.21 -0.66 -17.75
CA TYR A 288 -2.44 0.58 -17.71
C TYR A 288 -0.97 0.39 -18.12
N ALA A 289 -0.31 -0.65 -17.59
CA ALA A 289 1.11 -0.90 -17.81
C ALA A 289 1.40 -1.47 -19.21
N ALA A 290 0.69 -2.53 -19.60
CA ALA A 290 0.84 -3.24 -20.86
C ALA A 290 0.14 -2.55 -22.04
N LYS A 291 -0.75 -1.58 -21.78
CA LYS A 291 -1.63 -0.94 -22.79
C LYS A 291 -2.52 -1.95 -23.52
N GLU A 292 -2.93 -2.99 -22.79
CA GLU A 292 -3.85 -4.03 -23.23
C GLU A 292 -5.26 -3.78 -22.69
N ASN A 293 -6.19 -4.65 -23.08
CA ASN A 293 -7.55 -4.61 -22.56
C ASN A 293 -8.05 -6.01 -22.18
N LEU A 294 -7.58 -6.51 -21.04
CA LEU A 294 -7.98 -7.84 -20.54
C LEU A 294 -9.43 -7.90 -20.05
N PHE A 295 -10.17 -6.80 -20.05
CA PHE A 295 -11.60 -6.85 -19.71
C PHE A 295 -12.46 -7.49 -20.80
N GLN A 296 -11.89 -7.71 -21.99
CA GLN A 296 -12.53 -8.44 -23.08
C GLN A 296 -12.38 -9.97 -22.94
N GLU A 297 -11.62 -10.43 -21.94
CA GLU A 297 -11.33 -11.84 -21.69
C GLU A 297 -12.26 -12.39 -20.60
N ASP A 298 -13.45 -12.86 -20.98
CA ASP A 298 -14.52 -13.29 -20.06
C ASP A 298 -14.05 -14.33 -19.02
N TYR A 299 -13.14 -15.21 -19.41
CA TYR A 299 -12.64 -16.30 -18.54
C TYR A 299 -11.92 -15.80 -17.26
N LEU A 300 -11.49 -14.54 -17.22
CA LEU A 300 -10.85 -13.92 -16.06
C LEU A 300 -11.84 -13.53 -14.95
N PHE A 301 -13.13 -13.46 -15.28
CA PHE A 301 -14.21 -13.02 -14.39
C PHE A 301 -15.30 -14.08 -14.22
N GLU A 302 -15.13 -15.26 -14.80
CA GLU A 302 -15.95 -16.44 -14.50
C GLU A 302 -15.92 -16.74 -12.99
N ILE A 303 -17.07 -17.13 -12.45
CA ILE A 303 -17.16 -17.57 -11.05
C ILE A 303 -16.57 -18.98 -10.96
N PRO A 304 -15.44 -19.18 -10.28
CA PRO A 304 -14.81 -20.49 -10.17
C PRO A 304 -15.47 -21.33 -9.06
N ASP A 305 -15.18 -22.62 -9.07
CA ASP A 305 -15.53 -23.51 -7.97
C ASP A 305 -14.62 -23.26 -6.76
N TYR A 306 -15.22 -23.00 -5.59
CA TYR A 306 -14.49 -22.83 -4.33
C TYR A 306 -14.50 -24.15 -3.55
N ILE A 307 -13.31 -24.68 -3.27
CA ILE A 307 -13.11 -26.00 -2.66
C ILE A 307 -13.14 -25.91 -1.13
N ARG A 308 -12.62 -24.82 -0.54
CA ARG A 308 -12.49 -24.68 0.92
C ARG A 308 -13.80 -24.35 1.67
N GLY A 309 -14.81 -23.81 0.98
CA GLY A 309 -16.13 -23.54 1.58
C GLY A 309 -16.10 -22.56 2.75
N GLY A 310 -15.32 -21.48 2.67
CA GLY A 310 -15.27 -20.46 3.72
C GLY A 310 -16.49 -19.53 3.70
N HIS A 311 -16.72 -18.83 4.83
CA HIS A 311 -17.88 -17.97 5.04
C HIS A 311 -17.52 -16.60 5.64
N ASP A 312 -16.25 -16.18 5.53
CA ASP A 312 -15.83 -14.90 6.07
C ASP A 312 -16.27 -13.76 5.14
N PRO A 313 -16.96 -12.72 5.67
CA PRO A 313 -17.30 -11.54 4.89
C PRO A 313 -16.09 -10.64 4.64
N VAL A 314 -15.83 -10.31 3.38
CA VAL A 314 -14.66 -9.54 2.94
C VAL A 314 -15.04 -8.48 1.91
N GLN A 315 -14.45 -7.29 2.04
CA GLN A 315 -14.38 -6.27 1.01
C GLN A 315 -12.92 -6.00 0.65
N ILE A 316 -12.60 -6.00 -0.64
CA ILE A 316 -11.29 -5.55 -1.12
C ILE A 316 -11.39 -4.07 -1.47
N ILE A 317 -10.68 -3.24 -0.72
CA ILE A 317 -10.61 -1.80 -0.95
C ILE A 317 -9.25 -1.45 -1.55
N SER A 318 -9.23 -0.41 -2.38
CA SER A 318 -7.99 0.10 -2.96
C SER A 318 -7.93 1.62 -2.83
N SER A 319 -6.72 2.16 -2.83
CA SER A 319 -6.48 3.59 -2.92
C SER A 319 -5.33 3.84 -3.88
N GLY A 320 -5.28 5.06 -4.39
CA GLY A 320 -4.27 5.48 -5.33
C GLY A 320 -4.53 6.91 -5.80
N PRO A 321 -3.52 7.53 -6.44
CA PRO A 321 -3.63 8.88 -6.98
C PRO A 321 -4.65 8.97 -8.13
N ASP A 322 -5.17 7.84 -8.60
CA ASP A 322 -6.24 7.73 -9.59
C ASP A 322 -7.65 8.06 -9.06
N SER A 323 -7.80 8.15 -7.73
CA SER A 323 -9.06 8.51 -7.07
C SER A 323 -8.96 9.84 -6.34
N GLN A 324 -10.08 10.57 -6.30
CA GLN A 324 -10.23 11.73 -5.41
C GLN A 324 -10.54 11.31 -3.97
N ILE A 325 -11.13 10.13 -3.80
CA ILE A 325 -11.50 9.54 -2.51
C ILE A 325 -10.35 8.66 -2.04
N LYS A 326 -9.91 8.85 -0.79
CA LYS A 326 -8.87 8.04 -0.16
C LYS A 326 -9.51 6.89 0.61
N THR A 327 -10.07 5.92 -0.11
CA THR A 327 -10.93 4.86 0.48
C THR A 327 -10.29 4.13 1.67
N ILE A 328 -9.00 3.78 1.60
CA ILE A 328 -8.29 3.10 2.70
C ILE A 328 -8.13 4.02 3.92
N HIS A 329 -7.82 5.30 3.69
CA HIS A 329 -7.73 6.30 4.75
C HIS A 329 -9.07 6.45 5.48
N ASP A 330 -10.15 6.65 4.72
CA ASP A 330 -11.48 6.88 5.29
C ASP A 330 -12.03 5.62 5.97
N ASN A 331 -11.66 4.43 5.46
CA ASN A 331 -11.92 3.15 6.10
C ASN A 331 -11.27 3.06 7.47
N TYR A 332 -9.97 3.38 7.59
CA TYR A 332 -9.28 3.41 8.88
C TYR A 332 -9.92 4.42 9.84
N LEU A 333 -10.24 5.62 9.36
CA LEU A 333 -10.88 6.66 10.16
C LEU A 333 -12.24 6.18 10.73
N ARG A 334 -13.09 5.57 9.88
CA ARG A 334 -14.37 5.01 10.34
C ARG A 334 -14.21 3.84 11.31
N LEU A 335 -13.22 2.97 11.09
CA LEU A 335 -12.92 1.87 12.01
C LEU A 335 -12.54 2.40 13.40
N ILE A 336 -11.61 3.36 13.46
CA ILE A 336 -11.16 3.97 14.72
C ILE A 336 -12.33 4.66 15.45
N HIS A 337 -13.19 5.39 14.73
CA HIS A 337 -14.37 6.03 15.34
C HIS A 337 -15.44 5.04 15.80
N SER A 338 -15.48 3.84 15.23
CA SER A 338 -16.46 2.80 15.59
C SER A 338 -16.00 1.93 16.76
N ALA A 339 -14.75 2.07 17.19
CA ALA A 339 -14.16 1.30 18.28
C ALA A 339 -14.84 1.59 19.62
N ARG A 340 -15.13 0.52 20.38
CA ARG A 340 -15.75 0.60 21.71
C ARG A 340 -14.87 0.02 22.81
N ASP A 341 -14.02 -0.95 22.48
CA ASP A 341 -13.21 -1.69 23.45
C ASP A 341 -11.71 -1.50 23.17
N HIS A 342 -11.24 -1.83 21.97
CA HIS A 342 -9.81 -1.74 21.64
C HIS A 342 -9.52 -1.54 20.14
N VAL A 343 -8.35 -0.97 19.87
CA VAL A 343 -7.80 -0.82 18.51
C VAL A 343 -6.36 -1.32 18.50
N TYR A 344 -6.07 -2.36 17.72
CA TYR A 344 -4.70 -2.88 17.56
C TYR A 344 -4.16 -2.51 16.18
N LEU A 345 -2.99 -1.87 16.17
CA LEU A 345 -2.34 -1.37 14.96
C LEU A 345 -0.89 -1.85 14.87
N GLN A 346 -0.53 -2.52 13.78
CA GLN A 346 0.86 -2.75 13.38
C GLN A 346 1.13 -2.00 12.08
N THR A 347 2.22 -1.25 12.05
CA THR A 347 2.67 -0.53 10.85
C THR A 347 4.18 -0.34 10.91
N PRO A 348 4.94 -0.47 9.81
CA PRO A 348 6.35 -0.09 9.82
C PRO A 348 6.52 1.42 10.00
N TYR A 349 5.58 2.20 9.45
CA TYR A 349 5.62 3.65 9.40
C TYR A 349 4.34 4.21 10.02
N PHE A 350 4.48 4.96 11.10
CA PHE A 350 3.35 5.61 11.79
C PHE A 350 3.51 7.12 11.65
N ILE A 351 3.09 7.63 10.49
CA ILE A 351 3.13 9.05 10.14
C ILE A 351 1.72 9.45 9.67
N PRO A 352 0.68 9.25 10.52
CA PRO A 352 -0.69 9.55 10.15
C PRO A 352 -0.87 11.04 9.83
N ASP A 353 -1.89 11.36 9.03
CA ASP A 353 -2.34 12.75 8.95
C ASP A 353 -3.10 13.15 10.22
N ASP A 354 -3.42 14.44 10.32
CA ASP A 354 -4.06 15.02 11.51
C ASP A 354 -5.40 14.33 11.82
N SER A 355 -6.15 13.89 10.81
CA SER A 355 -7.48 13.29 11.01
C SER A 355 -7.39 11.91 11.67
N ILE A 356 -6.48 11.05 11.21
CA ILE A 356 -6.25 9.73 11.80
C ILE A 356 -5.58 9.89 13.18
N LEU A 357 -4.61 10.79 13.31
CA LEU A 357 -3.92 11.04 14.57
C LEU A 357 -4.90 11.48 15.65
N ASP A 358 -5.77 12.43 15.35
CA ASP A 358 -6.75 12.93 16.31
C ASP A 358 -7.82 11.89 16.61
N ALA A 359 -8.27 11.10 15.63
CA ALA A 359 -9.18 9.99 15.87
C ALA A 359 -8.61 8.96 16.86
N LEU A 360 -7.34 8.57 16.69
CA LEU A 360 -6.65 7.65 17.62
C LEU A 360 -6.49 8.27 19.01
N LYS A 361 -6.15 9.55 19.10
CA LYS A 361 -6.05 10.27 20.38
C LYS A 361 -7.40 10.36 21.09
N ILE A 362 -8.47 10.64 20.36
CA ILE A 362 -9.84 10.70 20.88
C ILE A 362 -10.26 9.34 21.40
N ALA A 363 -10.06 8.26 20.63
CA ALA A 363 -10.37 6.90 21.06
C ALA A 363 -9.63 6.55 22.36
N SER A 364 -8.31 6.75 22.40
CA SER A 364 -7.47 6.52 23.57
C SER A 364 -7.95 7.31 24.80
N ARG A 365 -8.27 8.60 24.64
CA ARG A 365 -8.77 9.46 25.74
C ARG A 365 -10.20 9.11 26.17
N SER A 366 -10.97 8.46 25.31
CA SER A 366 -12.33 8.00 25.59
C SER A 366 -12.35 6.64 26.30
N GLY A 367 -11.18 6.06 26.61
CA GLY A 367 -11.06 4.80 27.35
C GLY A 367 -10.89 3.56 26.47
N VAL A 368 -10.87 3.70 25.14
CA VAL A 368 -10.59 2.58 24.21
C VAL A 368 -9.12 2.17 24.35
N ASP A 369 -8.84 0.87 24.44
CA ASP A 369 -7.46 0.34 24.53
C ASP A 369 -6.77 0.41 23.16
N VAL A 370 -6.14 1.54 22.88
CA VAL A 370 -5.37 1.75 21.65
C VAL A 370 -3.95 1.21 21.83
N ARG A 371 -3.59 0.20 21.04
CA ARG A 371 -2.25 -0.41 21.02
C ARG A 371 -1.60 -0.26 19.65
N ILE A 372 -0.39 0.32 19.61
CA ILE A 372 0.34 0.59 18.36
C ILE A 372 1.70 -0.09 18.42
N MET A 373 2.06 -0.85 17.40
CA MET A 373 3.33 -1.54 17.28
C MET A 373 4.12 -1.07 16.06
N ILE A 374 5.38 -0.68 16.30
CA ILE A 374 6.32 -0.17 15.29
C ILE A 374 7.65 -0.96 15.32
N PRO A 375 8.50 -0.84 14.29
CA PRO A 375 9.82 -1.47 14.27
C PRO A 375 10.76 -0.92 15.35
N CYS A 376 11.80 -1.69 15.71
CA CYS A 376 12.89 -1.22 16.59
C CYS A 376 14.06 -0.52 15.88
N LYS A 377 14.04 -0.47 14.55
CA LYS A 377 15.17 0.01 13.75
C LYS A 377 14.71 0.67 12.47
N PRO A 378 15.50 1.62 11.94
CA PRO A 378 15.22 2.24 10.65
C PRO A 378 15.55 1.31 9.49
N ASP A 379 14.69 1.33 8.47
CA ASP A 379 14.99 0.90 7.10
C ASP A 379 15.32 2.10 6.19
N HIS A 380 14.77 3.28 6.52
CA HIS A 380 15.04 4.56 5.89
C HIS A 380 15.49 5.64 6.92
N PRO A 381 16.43 6.55 6.58
CA PRO A 381 17.03 7.48 7.54
C PRO A 381 16.06 8.41 8.29
N PHE A 382 14.98 8.87 7.65
CA PHE A 382 14.06 9.87 8.20
C PHE A 382 12.75 9.26 8.74
N ILE A 383 12.26 8.20 8.11
CA ILE A 383 10.91 7.64 8.35
C ILE A 383 10.78 7.13 9.79
N TYR A 384 11.82 6.47 10.30
CA TYR A 384 11.82 5.95 11.66
C TYR A 384 11.71 7.05 12.73
N TRP A 385 12.43 8.15 12.57
CA TRP A 385 12.40 9.24 13.55
C TRP A 385 11.11 10.05 13.47
N ALA A 386 10.52 10.20 12.28
CA ALA A 386 9.17 10.75 12.15
C ALA A 386 8.15 9.85 12.86
N THR A 387 8.20 8.54 12.59
CA THR A 387 7.37 7.51 13.25
C THR A 387 7.49 7.59 14.77
N TYR A 388 8.71 7.62 15.30
CA TYR A 388 8.96 7.67 16.74
C TYR A 388 8.45 8.98 17.37
N SER A 389 8.47 10.11 16.63
CA SER A 389 7.88 11.39 17.06
C SER A 389 6.37 11.29 17.26
N TYR A 390 5.63 10.72 16.31
CA TYR A 390 4.17 10.53 16.43
C TYR A 390 3.80 9.50 17.51
N ILE A 391 4.64 8.48 17.73
CA ILE A 391 4.48 7.58 18.87
C ILE A 391 4.52 8.34 20.20
N GLY A 392 5.36 9.36 20.32
CA GLY A 392 5.38 10.26 21.47
C GLY A 392 4.04 10.91 21.77
N ASP A 393 3.36 11.39 20.72
CA ASP A 393 2.04 12.02 20.83
C ASP A 393 0.97 11.01 21.27
N MET A 394 1.07 9.77 20.79
CA MET A 394 0.15 8.69 21.17
C MET A 394 0.37 8.23 22.61
N VAL A 395 1.62 8.08 23.05
CA VAL A 395 1.96 7.80 24.45
C VAL A 395 1.44 8.90 25.37
N ALA A 396 1.55 10.17 24.94
CA ALA A 396 1.00 11.31 25.68
C ALA A 396 -0.53 11.29 25.78
N ALA A 397 -1.22 10.71 24.78
CA ALA A 397 -2.67 10.57 24.76
C ALA A 397 -3.20 9.34 25.53
N GLY A 398 -2.30 8.49 26.04
CA GLY A 398 -2.66 7.30 26.83
C GLY A 398 -2.59 5.98 26.06
N ALA A 399 -2.22 6.00 24.78
CA ALA A 399 -2.11 4.77 23.99
C ALA A 399 -0.90 3.93 24.43
N LYS A 400 -1.03 2.61 24.30
CA LYS A 400 0.06 1.67 24.58
C LYS A 400 0.88 1.45 23.31
N CYS A 401 2.03 2.10 23.24
CA CYS A 401 2.92 1.99 22.10
C CYS A 401 4.04 0.97 22.36
N TYR A 402 4.37 0.17 21.35
CA TYR A 402 5.30 -0.94 21.43
C TYR A 402 6.33 -0.88 20.30
N VAL A 403 7.58 -1.15 20.65
CA VAL A 403 8.69 -1.32 19.72
C VAL A 403 9.01 -2.80 19.61
N TYR A 404 8.90 -3.38 18.41
CA TYR A 404 9.14 -4.79 18.15
C TYR A 404 10.63 -5.12 18.03
N ASN A 405 11.16 -5.94 18.94
CA ASN A 405 12.61 -6.17 19.07
C ASN A 405 13.11 -7.44 18.37
N ASN A 406 12.22 -8.33 17.95
CA ASN A 406 12.60 -9.60 17.31
C ASN A 406 12.80 -9.44 15.79
N GLY A 407 13.47 -8.37 15.36
CA GLY A 407 13.74 -8.08 13.94
C GLY A 407 13.04 -6.83 13.42
N PHE A 408 12.60 -6.86 12.17
CA PHE A 408 11.92 -5.74 11.51
C PHE A 408 10.42 -6.05 11.35
N LEU A 409 9.58 -5.17 11.90
CA LEU A 409 8.13 -5.25 11.78
C LEU A 409 7.68 -4.52 10.52
N HIS A 410 6.96 -5.20 9.64
CA HIS A 410 6.46 -4.61 8.40
C HIS A 410 5.00 -4.95 8.12
N ALA A 411 4.29 -5.53 9.10
CA ALA A 411 2.85 -5.71 9.02
C ALA A 411 2.11 -4.38 8.84
N LYS A 412 1.02 -4.40 8.07
CA LYS A 412 0.07 -3.28 7.93
C LYS A 412 -1.32 -3.77 8.29
N THR A 413 -1.61 -3.75 9.58
CA THR A 413 -2.83 -4.35 10.12
C THR A 413 -3.47 -3.41 11.12
N LEU A 414 -4.77 -3.19 10.97
CA LEU A 414 -5.62 -2.52 11.95
C LEU A 414 -6.75 -3.48 12.32
N SER A 415 -6.96 -3.78 13.60
CA SER A 415 -8.16 -4.47 14.08
C SER A 415 -8.90 -3.64 15.12
N VAL A 416 -10.22 -3.84 15.17
CA VAL A 416 -11.13 -3.15 16.08
C VAL A 416 -12.04 -4.15 16.76
N ASP A 417 -12.00 -4.12 18.09
CA ASP A 417 -12.88 -4.84 19.01
C ASP A 417 -13.01 -6.36 18.75
N GLY A 418 -11.99 -7.02 18.19
CA GLY A 418 -12.06 -8.43 17.82
C GLY A 418 -13.03 -8.77 16.68
N MET A 419 -13.62 -7.77 16.02
CA MET A 419 -14.71 -7.94 15.06
C MET A 419 -14.29 -7.65 13.62
N VAL A 420 -13.62 -6.53 13.38
CA VAL A 420 -13.24 -6.10 12.03
C VAL A 420 -11.74 -5.86 11.96
N ALA A 421 -11.10 -6.36 10.90
CA ALA A 421 -9.71 -6.05 10.61
C ALA A 421 -9.52 -5.58 9.17
N CYS A 422 -8.54 -4.70 8.98
CA CYS A 422 -8.07 -4.27 7.68
C CYS A 422 -6.60 -4.66 7.55
N VAL A 423 -6.29 -5.47 6.55
CA VAL A 423 -4.96 -6.05 6.31
C VAL A 423 -4.60 -5.88 4.84
N GLY A 424 -3.40 -5.38 4.55
CA GLY A 424 -2.98 -5.22 3.16
C GLY A 424 -1.61 -4.60 2.99
N THR A 425 -1.53 -3.66 2.06
CA THR A 425 -0.26 -3.05 1.63
C THR A 425 -0.04 -1.65 2.17
N ALA A 426 -1.12 -0.94 2.53
CA ALA A 426 -1.08 0.45 2.94
C ALA A 426 -0.50 0.64 4.35
N ASN A 427 0.60 1.37 4.43
CA ASN A 427 1.14 1.83 5.72
C ASN A 427 0.24 2.90 6.35
N MET A 428 0.44 3.17 7.63
CA MET A 428 -0.20 4.28 8.35
C MET A 428 0.55 5.60 8.11
N ASP A 429 0.68 6.00 6.85
CA ASP A 429 1.37 7.24 6.45
C ASP A 429 0.65 7.99 5.32
N MET A 430 0.93 9.30 5.23
CA MET A 430 0.30 10.21 4.26
C MET A 430 0.55 9.78 2.81
N ARG A 431 1.72 9.19 2.53
CA ARG A 431 2.09 8.72 1.19
C ARG A 431 1.27 7.50 0.75
N SER A 432 1.11 6.48 1.59
CA SER A 432 0.26 5.32 1.31
C SER A 432 -1.21 5.73 1.13
N PHE A 433 -1.68 6.73 1.88
CA PHE A 433 -3.06 7.22 1.73
C PHE A 433 -3.31 8.08 0.50
N GLY A 434 -2.31 8.84 0.03
CA GLY A 434 -2.52 9.88 -0.99
C GLY A 434 -1.80 9.66 -2.32
N LEU A 435 -0.71 8.92 -2.35
CA LEU A 435 0.23 8.89 -3.48
C LEU A 435 0.53 7.48 -4.00
N ASN A 436 0.62 6.47 -3.12
CA ASN A 436 0.86 5.10 -3.56
C ASN A 436 -0.44 4.44 -4.00
N PHE A 437 -0.33 3.55 -4.98
CA PHE A 437 -1.38 2.59 -5.25
C PHE A 437 -1.29 1.46 -4.22
N GLU A 438 -2.36 1.29 -3.45
CA GLU A 438 -2.44 0.35 -2.33
C GLU A 438 -3.70 -0.51 -2.46
N VAL A 439 -3.72 -1.65 -1.75
CA VAL A 439 -4.85 -2.58 -1.67
C VAL A 439 -4.90 -3.22 -0.29
N ASN A 440 -6.10 -3.26 0.30
CA ASN A 440 -6.35 -3.90 1.58
C ASN A 440 -7.61 -4.78 1.51
N ALA A 441 -7.62 -5.84 2.31
CA ALA A 441 -8.80 -6.63 2.61
C ALA A 441 -9.38 -6.19 3.96
N VAL A 442 -10.66 -5.78 3.96
CA VAL A 442 -11.46 -5.53 5.15
C VAL A 442 -12.25 -6.79 5.47
N ILE A 443 -12.01 -7.37 6.63
CA ILE A 443 -12.54 -8.66 7.06
C ILE A 443 -13.53 -8.41 8.20
N TYR A 444 -14.78 -8.83 8.02
CA TYR A 444 -15.84 -8.74 9.02
C TYR A 444 -16.13 -10.13 9.60
N SER A 445 -15.14 -10.73 10.26
CA SER A 445 -15.24 -12.07 10.84
C SER A 445 -14.50 -12.13 12.18
N GLU A 446 -15.25 -12.30 13.26
CA GLU A 446 -14.71 -12.42 14.61
C GLU A 446 -13.67 -13.56 14.70
N ARG A 447 -13.97 -14.72 14.09
CA ARG A 447 -13.07 -15.87 14.06
C ARG A 447 -11.70 -15.52 13.46
N THR A 448 -11.71 -14.80 12.33
CA THR A 448 -10.48 -14.46 11.62
C THR A 448 -9.77 -13.28 12.27
N VAL A 449 -10.50 -12.30 12.78
CA VAL A 449 -9.94 -11.14 13.51
C VAL A 449 -9.28 -11.57 14.81
N GLN A 450 -9.89 -12.47 15.60
CA GLN A 450 -9.25 -13.04 16.79
C GLN A 450 -7.96 -13.82 16.49
N ARG A 451 -7.79 -14.38 15.28
CA ARG A 451 -6.50 -14.99 14.88
C ARG A 451 -5.45 -13.92 14.59
N LEU A 452 -5.84 -12.79 13.98
CA LEU A 452 -4.97 -11.64 13.76
C LEU A 452 -4.55 -11.00 15.09
N GLU A 453 -5.48 -10.85 16.03
CA GLU A 453 -5.19 -10.27 17.35
C GLU A 453 -4.32 -11.19 18.20
N ARG A 454 -4.52 -12.50 18.16
CA ARG A 454 -3.57 -13.44 18.78
C ARG A 454 -2.17 -13.33 18.17
N ALA A 455 -2.05 -13.10 16.87
CA ALA A 455 -0.75 -12.85 16.25
C ALA A 455 -0.12 -11.54 16.75
N PHE A 456 -0.92 -10.48 16.92
CA PHE A 456 -0.49 -9.21 17.53
C PHE A 456 0.00 -9.42 18.97
N GLU A 457 -0.76 -10.13 19.79
CA GLU A 457 -0.41 -10.41 21.19
C GLU A 457 0.87 -11.25 21.31
N ASN A 458 1.04 -12.25 20.42
CA ASN A 458 2.26 -13.02 20.33
C ASN A 458 3.47 -12.14 19.98
N ASP A 459 3.32 -11.20 19.04
CA ASP A 459 4.37 -10.24 18.71
C ASP A 459 4.66 -9.29 19.89
N MET A 460 3.64 -8.90 20.66
CA MET A 460 3.76 -8.03 21.84
C MET A 460 4.67 -8.65 22.92
N THR A 461 4.73 -9.97 23.05
CA THR A 461 5.67 -10.66 23.97
C THR A 461 7.15 -10.41 23.63
N LYS A 462 7.43 -9.94 22.41
CA LYS A 462 8.77 -9.65 21.89
C LYS A 462 9.03 -8.14 21.76
N CYS A 463 8.17 -7.32 22.37
CA CYS A 463 8.24 -5.88 22.29
C CYS A 463 8.75 -5.22 23.58
N THR A 464 9.29 -4.01 23.43
CA THR A 464 9.47 -3.07 24.53
C THR A 464 8.33 -2.06 24.46
N GLN A 465 7.60 -1.87 25.57
CA GLN A 465 6.61 -0.81 25.64
C GLN A 465 7.29 0.56 25.76
N VAL A 466 6.92 1.50 24.89
CA VAL A 466 7.37 2.90 24.95
C VAL A 466 6.50 3.61 25.99
N THR A 467 7.01 3.72 27.21
CA THR A 467 6.34 4.47 28.28
C THR A 467 6.66 5.95 28.20
N ARG A 468 5.84 6.80 28.85
CA ARG A 468 6.11 8.24 28.96
C ARG A 468 7.50 8.52 29.54
N LYS A 469 7.90 7.77 30.57
CA LYS A 469 9.24 7.85 31.19
C LYS A 469 10.35 7.54 30.19
N ILE A 470 10.20 6.49 29.38
CA ILE A 470 11.20 6.12 28.36
C ILE A 470 11.28 7.22 27.30
N TYR A 471 10.13 7.71 26.82
CA TYR A 471 10.09 8.73 25.78
C TYR A 471 10.69 10.05 26.26
N ASP A 472 10.36 10.54 27.45
CA ASP A 472 10.85 11.82 27.96
C ASP A 472 12.37 11.80 28.26
N ASN A 473 12.92 10.64 28.63
CA ASN A 473 14.35 10.46 28.91
C ASN A 473 15.24 10.30 27.66
N ARG A 474 14.69 10.41 26.45
CA ARG A 474 15.49 10.32 25.21
C ARG A 474 16.48 11.49 25.06
N SER A 475 17.63 11.20 24.46
CA SER A 475 18.72 12.17 24.30
C SER A 475 18.36 13.36 23.41
N LEU A 476 19.05 14.48 23.60
CA LEU A 476 18.85 15.69 22.79
C LEU A 476 19.02 15.43 21.29
N ILE A 477 19.98 14.57 20.93
CA ILE A 477 20.23 14.16 19.52
C ILE A 477 18.99 13.48 18.93
N ILE A 478 18.32 12.59 19.68
CA ILE A 478 17.11 11.92 19.23
C ILE A 478 15.98 12.95 19.04
N ARG A 479 15.81 13.89 19.99
CA ARG A 479 14.82 14.97 19.87
C ARG A 479 15.03 15.82 18.61
N VAL A 480 16.27 16.16 18.28
CA VAL A 480 16.59 16.91 17.05
C VAL A 480 16.24 16.09 15.81
N LYS A 481 16.59 14.80 15.77
CA LYS A 481 16.25 13.91 14.64
C LYS A 481 14.75 13.78 14.43
N GLU A 482 13.98 13.63 15.51
CA GLU A 482 12.50 13.58 15.47
C GLU A 482 11.92 14.86 14.88
N GLN A 483 12.31 16.03 15.40
CA GLN A 483 11.78 17.31 14.95
C GLN A 483 12.13 17.58 13.48
N PHE A 484 13.39 17.33 13.11
CA PHE A 484 13.82 17.47 11.73
C PHE A 484 13.04 16.53 10.79
N SER A 485 12.89 15.26 11.16
CA SER A 485 12.18 14.28 10.32
C SER A 485 10.69 14.58 10.22
N ARG A 486 10.08 15.14 11.27
CA ARG A 486 8.66 15.52 11.29
C ARG A 486 8.34 16.61 10.27
N LEU A 487 9.27 17.52 9.97
CA LEU A 487 9.09 18.54 8.92
C LEU A 487 8.88 17.93 7.53
N PHE A 488 9.41 16.72 7.29
CA PHE A 488 9.25 16.00 6.04
C PHE A 488 8.00 15.11 6.00
N SER A 489 7.20 15.00 7.08
CA SER A 489 6.02 14.11 7.13
C SER A 489 5.10 14.21 5.92
N PRO A 490 4.78 15.39 5.36
CA PRO A 490 3.92 15.48 4.16
C PRO A 490 4.50 14.83 2.89
N LEU A 491 5.80 14.54 2.88
CA LEU A 491 6.53 13.92 1.77
C LEU A 491 6.83 12.43 2.02
N LEU A 492 6.67 11.95 3.26
CA LEU A 492 7.06 10.62 3.72
C LEU A 492 5.92 9.60 3.58
#